data_AF-A0A316S1K0-F1
#
_entry.id   AF-A0A316S1K0-F1
#
_cell.length_a   1.000
_cell.length_b   1.000
_cell.length_c   1.000
_cell.angle_alpha   90.00
_cell.angle_beta   90.00
_cell.angle_gamma   90.00
#
_symmetry.space_group_name_H-M   'P 1'
#
loop_
_entity.id
_entity.type
_entity.pdbx_description
1 polymer ?
#
loop_
_entity_poly.entity_id
_entity_poly.type
_entity_poly.pdbx_seq_one_letter_code
_entity_poly.pdbx_strand_id
1 'polypeptide(L)'
;MKKDELRRHLGTVTLGLDTQWGLMHRQDLDDSTRVAATGQYQGMLFTITALGGDWLRDDNNKHRVFLMGESSRDTDEYTSEED
;
A
#
# COMPACT_ATOMS: atom_id res chain seq x y z
N MET A 1 15.68 11.53 -7.83
CA MET A 1 14.30 11.87 -7.41
C MET A 1 14.37 12.65 -6.11
N LYS A 2 13.60 13.73 -5.96
CA LYS A 2 13.55 14.48 -4.68
C LYS A 2 12.74 13.68 -3.65
N LYS A 3 13.06 13.80 -2.36
CA LYS A 3 12.38 13.04 -1.29
C LYS A 3 10.86 13.30 -1.25
N ASP A 4 10.46 14.57 -1.31
CA ASP A 4 9.03 14.94 -1.32
C ASP A 4 8.28 14.41 -2.55
N GLU A 5 8.99 14.28 -3.67
CA GLU A 5 8.45 13.72 -4.90
C GLU A 5 8.27 12.21 -4.77
N LEU A 6 9.27 11.50 -4.24
CA LEU A 6 9.15 10.08 -3.94
C LEU A 6 7.99 9.83 -2.97
N ARG A 7 7.89 10.59 -1.88
CA ARG A 7 6.82 10.44 -0.89
C ARG A 7 5.43 10.56 -1.51
N ARG A 8 5.23 11.59 -2.34
CA ARG A 8 3.96 11.77 -3.07
C ARG A 8 3.63 10.56 -3.96
N HIS A 9 4.63 10.02 -4.67
CA HIS A 9 4.44 8.84 -5.50
C HIS A 9 4.15 7.58 -4.69
N LEU A 10 4.79 7.40 -3.53
CA LEU A 10 4.45 6.32 -2.59
C LEU A 10 3.02 6.47 -2.05
N GLY A 11 2.54 7.70 -1.85
CA GLY A 11 1.13 7.98 -1.54
C GLY A 11 0.18 7.49 -2.63
N THR A 12 0.53 7.67 -3.91
CA THR A 12 -0.25 7.12 -5.04
C THR A 12 -0.27 5.60 -5.04
N VAL A 13 0.88 4.95 -4.78
CA VAL A 13 0.95 3.48 -4.67
C VAL A 13 0.07 2.99 -3.51
N THR A 14 0.10 3.68 -2.37
CA THR A 14 -0.73 3.37 -1.21
C THR A 14 -2.22 3.45 -1.53
N LEU A 15 -2.66 4.51 -2.24
CA LEU A 15 -4.04 4.63 -2.71
C LEU A 15 -4.44 3.47 -3.64
N GLY A 16 -3.52 3.06 -4.51
CA GLY A 16 -3.71 1.89 -5.38
C GLY A 16 -3.94 0.62 -4.56
N LEU A 17 -3.08 0.34 -3.58
CA LEU A 17 -3.20 -0.82 -2.69
C LEU A 17 -4.53 -0.83 -1.93
N ASP A 18 -4.90 0.31 -1.32
CA ASP A 18 -6.19 0.46 -0.61
C ASP A 18 -7.38 0.18 -1.53
N THR A 19 -7.33 0.71 -2.75
CA THR A 19 -8.41 0.55 -3.74
C THR A 19 -8.56 -0.92 -4.14
N GLN A 20 -7.46 -1.57 -4.53
CA GLN A 20 -7.52 -2.96 -4.97
C GLN A 20 -7.88 -3.92 -3.84
N TRP A 21 -7.39 -3.65 -2.63
CA TRP A 21 -7.81 -4.39 -1.43
C TRP A 21 -9.33 -4.28 -1.19
N GLY A 22 -9.88 -3.08 -1.28
CA GLY A 22 -11.32 -2.86 -1.14
C GLY A 22 -12.13 -3.60 -2.21
N LEU A 23 -11.70 -3.53 -3.47
CA LEU A 23 -12.38 -4.19 -4.58
C LEU A 23 -12.35 -5.71 -4.47
N MET A 24 -11.22 -6.33 -4.13
CA MET A 24 -11.13 -7.80 -4.04
C MET A 24 -12.01 -8.39 -2.92
N HIS A 25 -12.40 -7.60 -1.90
CA HIS A 25 -13.23 -8.04 -0.77
C HIS A 25 -14.71 -7.61 -0.86
N ARG A 26 -15.09 -6.84 -1.89
CA ARG A 26 -16.47 -6.37 -2.07
C ARG A 26 -17.36 -7.46 -2.66
N GLN A 27 -18.30 -7.96 -1.85
CA GLN A 27 -19.23 -9.04 -2.22
C GLN A 27 -20.24 -8.66 -3.31
N ASP A 28 -20.44 -7.37 -3.55
CA ASP A 28 -21.36 -6.86 -4.56
C ASP A 28 -20.74 -6.75 -5.96
N LEU A 29 -19.44 -7.01 -6.10
CA LEU A 29 -18.74 -7.08 -7.38
C LEU A 29 -18.70 -8.51 -7.90
N ASP A 30 -18.66 -8.68 -9.22
CA ASP A 30 -18.52 -10.00 -9.84
C ASP A 30 -17.12 -10.61 -9.61
N ASP A 31 -17.03 -11.93 -9.74
CA ASP A 31 -15.80 -12.69 -9.49
C ASP A 31 -14.64 -12.25 -10.38
N SER A 32 -14.90 -11.88 -11.64
CA SER A 32 -13.85 -11.47 -12.57
C SER A 32 -13.22 -10.14 -12.14
N THR A 33 -14.04 -9.19 -11.68
CA THR A 33 -13.57 -7.93 -11.11
C THR A 33 -12.73 -8.16 -9.85
N ARG A 34 -13.17 -9.02 -8.93
CA ARG A 34 -12.42 -9.32 -7.69
C ARG A 34 -11.09 -10.03 -7.97
N VAL A 35 -11.06 -10.94 -8.95
CA VAL A 35 -9.83 -11.62 -9.40
C VAL A 35 -8.87 -10.63 -10.06
N ALA A 36 -9.35 -9.73 -10.91
CA ALA A 36 -8.53 -8.69 -11.52
C ALA A 36 -7.91 -7.76 -10.45
N ALA A 37 -8.71 -7.33 -9.46
CA ALA A 37 -8.24 -6.53 -8.33
C ALA A 37 -7.19 -7.30 -7.51
N THR A 38 -7.40 -8.59 -7.26
CA THR A 38 -6.42 -9.45 -6.57
C THR A 38 -5.09 -9.49 -7.31
N GLY A 39 -5.12 -9.68 -8.64
CA GLY A 39 -3.92 -9.69 -9.47
C GLY A 39 -3.17 -8.36 -9.44
N GLN A 40 -3.90 -7.24 -9.52
CA GLN A 40 -3.30 -5.90 -9.43
C GLN A 40 -2.70 -5.64 -8.05
N TYR A 41 -3.40 -6.04 -6.98
CA TYR A 41 -2.92 -5.94 -5.61
C TYR A 41 -1.61 -6.70 -5.42
N GLN A 42 -1.57 -7.98 -5.80
CA GLN A 42 -0.36 -8.81 -5.71
C GLN A 42 0.77 -8.28 -6.59
N GLY A 43 0.48 -7.77 -7.79
CA GLY A 43 1.49 -7.17 -8.67
C GLY A 43 2.13 -5.93 -8.07
N MET A 44 1.36 -5.08 -7.39
CA MET A 44 1.90 -3.91 -6.69
C MET A 44 2.78 -4.32 -5.51
N LEU A 45 2.33 -5.26 -4.68
CA LEU A 45 3.13 -5.78 -3.56
C LEU A 45 4.45 -6.38 -4.04
N PHE A 46 4.40 -7.25 -5.06
CA PHE A 46 5.59 -7.82 -5.67
C PHE A 46 6.54 -6.74 -6.19
N THR A 47 6.01 -5.72 -6.87
CA THR A 47 6.82 -4.62 -7.40
C THR A 47 7.51 -3.83 -6.29
N ILE A 48 6.82 -3.53 -5.19
CA ILE A 48 7.40 -2.85 -4.03
C ILE A 48 8.57 -3.68 -3.47
N THR A 49 8.34 -4.97 -3.21
CA THR A 49 9.36 -5.87 -2.66
C THR A 49 10.55 -6.04 -3.63
N ALA A 50 10.29 -6.17 -4.93
CA ALA A 50 11.33 -6.32 -5.95
C ALA A 50 12.22 -5.07 -6.07
N LEU A 51 11.70 -3.89 -5.74
CA LEU A 51 12.46 -2.64 -5.67
C LEU A 51 13.18 -2.46 -4.31
N GLY A 52 13.14 -3.45 -3.43
CA GLY A 52 13.73 -3.40 -2.08
C GLY A 52 12.92 -2.55 -1.10
N GLY A 53 11.65 -2.30 -1.40
CA GLY A 53 10.71 -1.65 -0.50
C GLY A 53 9.98 -2.64 0.41
N ASP A 54 9.21 -2.08 1.34
CA ASP A 54 8.36 -2.83 2.26
C ASP A 54 6.98 -2.18 2.38
N TRP A 55 6.03 -2.88 2.98
CA TRP A 55 4.69 -2.36 3.19
C TRP A 55 4.08 -2.92 4.47
N LEU A 56 3.22 -2.10 5.08
CA LEU A 56 2.40 -2.47 6.23
C LEU A 56 0.93 -2.17 5.91
N ARG A 57 0.03 -2.87 6.59
CA ARG A 57 -1.40 -2.59 6.56
C ARG A 57 -1.92 -2.52 7.99
N ASP A 58 -2.55 -1.41 8.32
CA ASP A 58 -3.13 -1.19 9.64
C ASP A 58 -4.50 -1.88 9.80
N ASP A 59 -5.01 -1.90 11.03
CA ASP A 59 -6.31 -2.49 11.37
C ASP A 59 -7.49 -1.79 10.66
N ASN A 60 -7.28 -0.56 10.17
CA ASN A 60 -8.26 0.17 9.37
C ASN A 60 -8.20 -0.19 7.88
N ASN A 61 -7.46 -1.25 7.52
CA ASN A 61 -7.21 -1.70 6.15
C ASN A 61 -6.48 -0.67 5.27
N LYS A 62 -5.74 0.26 5.88
CA LYS A 62 -4.98 1.26 5.14
C LYS A 62 -3.52 0.86 5.05
N HIS A 63 -2.95 1.03 3.86
CA HIS A 63 -1.57 0.66 3.60
C HIS A 63 -0.60 1.79 3.98
N ARG A 64 0.64 1.39 4.23
CA ARG A 64 1.81 2.26 4.28
C ARG A 64 2.92 1.58 3.49
N VAL A 65 3.61 2.32 2.62
CA VAL A 65 4.66 1.80 1.74
C VAL A 65 5.97 2.50 2.05
N PHE A 66 7.04 1.72 2.09
CA PHE A 66 8.39 2.15 2.38
C PHE A 66 9.29 1.85 1.19
N LEU A 67 10.08 2.83 0.76
CA LEU A 67 11.05 2.62 -0.32
C LEU A 67 12.20 3.63 -0.20
N MET A 68 13.44 3.15 -0.31
CA MET A 68 14.66 3.99 -0.25
C MET A 68 14.72 4.93 0.98
N GLY A 69 14.26 4.45 2.14
CA GLY A 69 14.25 5.22 3.39
C GLY A 69 13.15 6.28 3.49
N GLU A 70 12.21 6.33 2.54
CA GLU A 70 11.01 7.17 2.61
C GLU A 70 9.76 6.31 2.86
N SER A 71 8.76 6.92 3.48
CA SER A 71 7.44 6.34 3.76
C SER A 71 6.36 7.11 3.02
N SER A 72 5.25 6.46 2.66
CA SER A 72 4.07 7.12 2.07
C SER A 72 3.29 8.03 3.03
N ARG A 73 3.57 7.95 4.34
CA ARG A 73 3.02 8.82 5.41
C ARG A 73 4.14 9.50 6.20
N ASP A 74 3.86 10.70 6.73
CA ASP A 74 4.82 11.51 7.49
C ASP A 74 5.02 11.02 8.94
N THR A 75 4.06 10.32 9.53
CA THR A 75 4.10 9.89 10.94
C THR A 75 4.28 8.38 11.08
N ASP A 76 5.23 7.99 11.93
CA ASP A 76 5.19 6.70 12.62
C ASP A 76 4.08 6.74 13.67
N GLU A 77 2.83 6.54 13.26
CA GLU A 77 1.71 6.30 14.18
C GLU A 77 1.87 4.98 15.01
N TYR A 78 3.05 4.35 14.92
CA TYR A 78 3.43 3.12 15.61
C TYR A 78 4.57 3.30 16.63
N THR A 79 4.93 4.53 17.00
CA THR A 79 5.59 4.75 18.29
C THR A 79 4.54 4.69 19.40
N SER A 80 3.95 3.52 19.62
CA SER A 80 3.50 3.23 20.99
C SER A 80 4.77 3.24 21.82
N GLU A 81 4.89 4.21 22.72
CA GLU A 81 5.95 4.24 23.73
C GLU A 81 6.06 2.82 24.33
N GLU A 82 7.26 2.25 24.28
CA GLU A 82 7.56 1.01 25.00
C GLU A 82 7.37 1.31 26.49
N ASP A 83 6.28 0.82 27.08
CA ASP A 83 6.06 0.78 28.54
C ASP A 83 7.06 -0.19 29.22
#